data_AF-A0A926H6P6-F1
#
_entry.id   AF-A0A926H6P6-F1
#
_cell.length_a   1.000
_cell.length_b   1.000
_cell.length_c   1.000
_cell.angle_alpha   90.00
_cell.angle_beta   90.00
_cell.angle_gamma   90.00
#
_symmetry.space_group_name_H-M   'P 1'
#
loop_
_entity.id
_entity.type
_entity.pdbx_description
1 polymer ?
#
loop_
_entity_poly.entity_id
_entity_poly.type
_entity_poly.pdbx_seq_one_letter_code
_entity_poly.pdbx_strand_id
1 'polypeptide(L)'
;MTTEEIITRPAYFVTYCGFKIDPTWRRLPQSARADGRATFAQAVAEFDQIKTYSYSTIGFKTSCELLLWRKGLDAKLMQEM
;
A
#
# COMPACT_ATOMS: atom_id res chain seq x y z
N MET A 1 -42.41 -1.44 13.94
CA MET A 1 -41.01 -1.84 13.76
C MET A 1 -40.79 -2.02 12.27
N THR A 2 -40.33 -0.98 11.59
CA THR A 2 -39.97 -1.05 10.17
C THR A 2 -38.62 -1.75 10.06
N THR A 3 -38.65 -2.91 9.43
CA THR A 3 -37.52 -3.78 9.09
C THR A 3 -36.35 -2.96 8.55
N GLU A 4 -35.28 -2.89 9.34
CA GLU A 4 -34.03 -2.25 8.99
C GLU A 4 -33.47 -2.84 7.69
N GLU A 5 -33.24 -1.98 6.70
CA GLU A 5 -32.27 -2.27 5.64
C GLU A 5 -30.89 -2.39 6.28
N ILE A 6 -30.48 -3.62 6.59
CA ILE A 6 -29.08 -3.90 6.88
C ILE A 6 -28.33 -3.64 5.57
N ILE A 7 -27.70 -2.46 5.47
CA ILE A 7 -26.77 -2.14 4.39
C ILE A 7 -25.64 -3.17 4.45
N THR A 8 -25.72 -4.21 3.63
CA THR A 8 -24.67 -5.22 3.48
C THR A 8 -23.54 -4.58 2.68
N ARG A 9 -22.65 -3.89 3.40
CA ARG A 9 -21.41 -3.40 2.80
C ARG A 9 -20.61 -4.62 2.33
N PRO A 10 -20.04 -4.58 1.11
CA PRO A 10 -19.25 -5.70 0.62
C PRO A 10 -18.05 -5.93 1.54
N ALA A 11 -17.75 -7.19 1.83
CA ALA A 11 -16.56 -7.57 2.57
C ALA A 11 -15.32 -7.23 1.74
N TYR A 12 -14.39 -6.49 2.33
CA TYR A 12 -13.13 -6.16 1.69
C TYR A 12 -12.06 -7.14 2.13
N PHE A 13 -11.20 -7.54 1.20
CA PHE A 13 -9.89 -8.04 1.53
C PHE A 13 -8.99 -6.87 1.90
N VAL A 14 -8.23 -7.00 2.98
CA VAL A 14 -7.37 -5.94 3.51
C VAL A 14 -5.96 -6.47 3.68
N THR A 15 -4.97 -5.72 3.21
CA THR A 15 -3.56 -6.04 3.40
C THR A 15 -2.80 -4.84 3.99
N TYR A 16 -1.80 -5.16 4.82
CA TYR A 16 -0.88 -4.21 5.44
C TYR A 16 0.53 -4.56 4.98
N CYS A 17 1.01 -3.86 3.96
CA CYS A 17 2.31 -4.12 3.36
C CYS A 17 3.35 -3.16 3.97
N GLY A 18 4.22 -3.69 4.83
CA GLY A 18 5.33 -2.94 5.41
C GLY A 18 6.60 -3.09 4.57
N PHE A 19 7.19 -1.97 4.15
CA PHE A 19 8.42 -1.94 3.37
C PHE A 19 9.59 -1.40 4.20
N LYS A 20 10.66 -2.18 4.27
CA LYS A 20 11.95 -1.75 4.82
C LYS A 20 12.85 -1.32 3.65
N ILE A 21 13.40 -0.12 3.73
CA ILE A 21 14.32 0.38 2.71
C ILE A 21 15.70 -0.26 2.92
N ASP A 22 16.22 -0.89 1.87
CA ASP A 22 17.57 -1.42 1.85
C ASP A 22 18.60 -0.31 2.16
N PRO A 23 19.52 -0.50 3.14
CA PRO A 23 20.55 0.48 3.46
C PRO A 23 21.44 0.89 2.27
N THR A 24 21.66 0.00 1.30
CA THR A 24 22.44 0.27 0.09
C THR A 24 21.73 1.25 -0.84
N TRP A 25 20.40 1.18 -0.95
CA TRP A 25 19.60 2.10 -1.77
C TRP A 25 19.80 3.56 -1.35
N ARG A 26 19.98 3.82 -0.04
CA ARG A 26 20.23 5.17 0.49
C ARG A 26 21.56 5.78 0.01
N ARG A 27 22.50 4.95 -0.40
CA ARG A 27 23.82 5.37 -0.90
C ARG A 27 23.84 5.66 -2.40
N LEU A 28 22.76 5.36 -3.12
CA LEU A 28 22.66 5.62 -4.55
C LEU A 28 22.65 7.13 -4.86
N PRO A 29 23.08 7.53 -6.07
CA PRO A 29 22.93 8.90 -6.56
C PRO A 29 21.49 9.41 -6.43
N GLN A 30 21.34 10.72 -6.26
CA GLN A 30 20.03 11.36 -6.07
C GLN A 30 19.06 11.05 -7.22
N SER A 31 19.54 11.05 -8.46
CA SER A 31 18.73 10.71 -9.65
C SER A 31 18.19 9.28 -9.57
N ALA A 32 19.05 8.29 -9.36
CA ALA A 32 18.65 6.89 -9.22
C ALA A 32 17.64 6.67 -8.07
N ARG A 33 17.82 7.38 -6.94
CA ARG A 33 16.82 7.34 -5.85
C ARG A 33 15.50 8.00 -6.25
N ALA A 34 15.52 9.08 -7.02
CA ALA A 34 14.31 9.75 -7.49
C ALA A 34 13.54 8.85 -8.48
N ASP A 35 14.23 8.27 -9.45
CA ASP A 35 13.66 7.36 -10.45
C ASP A 35 13.06 6.12 -9.78
N GLY A 36 13.76 5.54 -8.80
CA GLY A 36 13.26 4.39 -8.03
C GLY A 36 11.99 4.72 -7.23
N ARG A 37 11.90 5.90 -6.61
CA ARG A 37 10.67 6.33 -5.92
C ARG A 37 9.51 6.54 -6.90
N ALA A 38 9.78 7.17 -8.04
CA ALA A 38 8.77 7.41 -9.08
C ALA A 38 8.24 6.09 -9.65
N THR A 39 9.14 5.14 -9.96
CA THR A 39 8.80 3.81 -10.47
C THR A 39 7.97 3.02 -9.46
N PHE A 40 8.35 3.04 -8.17
CA PHE A 40 7.57 2.39 -7.12
C PHE A 40 6.17 3.01 -6.98
N ALA A 41 6.08 4.35 -6.98
CA ALA A 41 4.79 5.03 -6.89
C ALA A 41 3.89 4.70 -8.09
N GLN A 42 4.47 4.61 -9.29
CA GLN A 42 3.76 4.22 -10.51
C GLN A 42 3.24 2.77 -10.40
N ALA A 43 4.07 1.82 -9.98
CA ALA A 43 3.66 0.42 -9.80
C ALA A 43 2.49 0.28 -8.79
N VAL A 44 2.47 1.09 -7.73
CA VAL A 44 1.33 1.12 -6.79
C VAL A 44 0.08 1.75 -7.42
N ALA A 45 0.25 2.79 -8.24
CA ALA A 45 -0.84 3.51 -8.89
C ALA A 45 -1.50 2.71 -10.04
N GLU A 46 -0.80 1.74 -10.63
CA GLU A 46 -1.32 0.85 -11.68
C GLU A 46 -2.48 -0.05 -11.18
N PHE A 47 -2.57 -0.29 -9.88
CA PHE A 47 -3.66 -1.05 -9.26
C PHE A 47 -4.80 -0.14 -8.78
N ASP A 48 -5.40 0.62 -9.70
CA ASP A 48 -6.45 1.61 -9.41
C ASP A 48 -7.75 1.02 -8.80
N GLN A 49 -8.03 -0.25 -9.10
CA GLN A 49 -9.12 -1.04 -8.51
C GLN A 49 -8.92 -1.35 -7.02
N ILE A 50 -7.69 -1.19 -6.51
CA ILE A 50 -7.35 -1.38 -5.09
C ILE A 50 -7.16 -0.02 -4.45
N LYS A 51 -7.97 0.27 -3.43
CA LYS A 51 -7.78 1.49 -2.66
C LYS A 51 -6.54 1.35 -1.77
N THR A 52 -5.53 2.18 -2.03
CA THR A 52 -4.26 2.18 -1.30
C THR A 52 -4.05 3.48 -0.53
N TYR A 53 -3.66 3.36 0.73
CA TYR A 53 -3.24 4.45 1.59
C TYR A 53 -1.77 4.26 1.98
N SER A 54 -0.97 5.32 1.88
CA SER A 54 0.45 5.30 2.22
C SER A 54 0.73 6.05 3.51
N TYR A 55 1.48 5.43 4.42
CA TYR A 55 1.90 6.05 5.68
C TYR A 55 3.42 5.92 5.86
N SER A 56 4.06 7.00 6.31
CA SER A 56 5.42 6.94 6.83
C SER A 56 5.39 6.33 8.23
N THR A 57 6.28 5.37 8.49
CA THR A 57 6.45 4.77 9.82
C THR A 57 7.80 5.13 10.45
N ILE A 58 8.57 6.01 9.79
CA ILE A 58 9.84 6.52 10.30
C ILE A 58 9.60 7.20 11.65
N GLY A 59 10.36 6.80 12.68
CA GLY A 59 10.23 7.31 14.05
C GLY A 59 9.14 6.64 14.89
N PHE A 60 8.25 5.84 14.30
CA PHE A 60 7.17 5.14 15.02
C PHE A 60 7.38 3.61 15.09
N LYS A 61 8.02 3.02 14.07
CA LYS A 61 8.23 1.57 13.98
C LYS A 61 9.59 1.27 13.37
N THR A 62 10.29 0.26 13.90
CA THR A 62 11.64 -0.13 13.45
C THR A 62 11.62 -1.13 12.28
N SER A 63 10.52 -1.87 12.10
CA SER A 63 10.42 -2.97 11.13
C SER A 63 10.25 -2.51 9.67
N CYS A 64 9.73 -1.32 9.45
CA CYS A 64 9.46 -0.76 8.12
C CYS A 64 9.50 0.77 8.18
N GLU A 65 9.74 1.42 7.04
CA GLU A 65 9.67 2.87 6.88
C GLU A 65 8.43 3.35 6.13
N LEU A 66 7.81 2.47 5.34
CA LEU A 66 6.59 2.74 4.58
C LEU A 66 5.57 1.63 4.87
N LEU A 67 4.32 2.02 5.11
CA LEU A 67 3.19 1.12 5.18
C LEU A 67 2.20 1.46 4.06
N LEU A 68 1.84 0.45 3.26
CA LEU A 68 0.68 0.52 2.39
C LEU A 68 -0.48 -0.24 3.05
N TRP A 69 -1.55 0.49 3.35
CA TRP A 69 -2.83 -0.10 3.75
C TRP A 69 -3.73 -0.18 2.53
N ARG A 70 -4.04 -1.39 2.10
CA ARG A 70 -4.75 -1.65 0.85
C ARG A 70 -6.07 -2.35 1.14
N LYS A 71 -7.09 -2.04 0.35
CA LYS A 71 -8.36 -2.78 0.37
C LYS A 71 -8.97 -2.94 -1.03
N GLY A 72 -9.55 -4.10 -1.28
CA GLY A 72 -10.16 -4.47 -2.55
C GLY A 72 -11.22 -5.56 -2.39
N LEU A 73 -11.96 -5.83 -3.46
CA LEU A 73 -13.03 -6.84 -3.48
C LEU A 73 -12.55 -8.21 -4.00
N ASP A 74 -11.43 -8.26 -4.71
CA ASP A 74 -10.87 -9.47 -5.30
C ASP A 74 -9.56 -9.84 -4.60
N ALA A 75 -9.51 -11.04 -3.99
CA ALA A 75 -8.34 -11.54 -3.29
C ALA A 75 -7.14 -11.80 -4.22
N LYS A 76 -7.37 -12.23 -5.46
CA LYS A 76 -6.32 -12.51 -6.45
C LYS A 76 -5.68 -11.20 -6.89
N LEU A 77 -6.48 -10.20 -7.21
CA LEU A 77 -5.98 -8.86 -7.58
C LEU A 77 -5.17 -8.24 -6.43
N MET A 78 -5.59 -8.47 -5.18
CA MET A 78 -4.85 -8.01 -3.99
C MET A 78 -3.44 -8.63 -3.84
N GLN A 79 -3.18 -9.79 -4.47
CA GLN A 79 -1.90 -10.52 -4.44
C GLN A 79 -0.99 -10.25 -5.63
N GLU A 80 -1.51 -9.71 -6.74
CA GLU A 80 -0.75 -9.53 -8.00
C GLU A 80 0.20 -8.31 -8.01
N MET A 81 0.28 -7.56 -6.90
CA MET A 81 1.23 -6.45 -6.70
C MET A 81 2.51 -6.91 -6.02
#